data_AF-A0AAU5ZHG5-F1
#
_entry.id   AF-A0AAU5ZHG5-F1
#
_cell.length_a   1.000
_cell.length_b   1.000
_cell.length_c   1.000
_cell.angle_alpha   90.00
_cell.angle_beta   90.00
_cell.angle_gamma   90.00
#
_symmetry.space_group_name_H-M   'P 1'
#
loop_
_entity.id
_entity.type
_entity.pdbx_description
1 polymer ?
#
loop_
_entity_poly.entity_id
_entity_poly.type
_entity_poly.pdbx_seq_one_letter_code
_entity_poly.pdbx_strand_id
1 'polypeptide(L)'
;MHTRPRRVGALVGAGAVVFGALAVVAGNQADAQQPAPAPIDQLLGQELQGKAALGKVQSRLAELAGRNGIPAAQLEQILATDKTSWLDRDGKLFYREPVAGTAARRAAAAPSPRWAAKAVAAATGPAFELHSKPGSNRVIYLDFDGHTITGSAWNTGGKPTTVNVTAYDTDGNPNNWSTAEQDVVRDVWARVSEDYAPFDVDVTTQEPAAAAITRSGASDQQYGTRVLIDPTTWYQSGCGCGGVAYVGVYDNTSQHAYYQPALVFTKGVGTGAKNIAEAASHEAGHNVGLSHDGTASVGYYAGHGAWAPIMGVGYSKAISQWSKGEYSGANNKEDDFAVIGQNGLALRADDHGNGTTDATALTLGSGVKGIYANDTDVDTFRIDLAGGTFTFAANAAASGADLDIKLQLLNSAGTVVATADPAAGQSNSATPTGLSASISRQVTAGRYYLRVENTGYGNPLNSGYSTYGSRGAYTVRVTAG
;
A
#
# COMPACT_ATOMS: atom_id res chain seq x y z
N MET A 1 25.24 -13.78 78.31
CA MET A 1 24.23 -14.23 79.29
C MET A 1 22.89 -13.63 78.92
N HIS A 2 21.90 -14.51 78.73
CA HIS A 2 20.50 -14.17 78.49
C HIS A 2 19.95 -13.23 79.56
N THR A 3 19.02 -12.35 79.19
CA THR A 3 17.58 -12.50 79.52
C THR A 3 16.83 -11.21 79.16
N ARG A 4 15.67 -11.37 78.51
CA ARG A 4 14.53 -10.45 78.65
C ARG A 4 13.58 -11.06 79.68
N PRO A 5 12.82 -10.25 80.43
CA PRO A 5 11.37 -10.35 80.24
C PRO A 5 10.52 -9.06 80.39
N ARG A 6 9.34 -9.18 79.78
CA ARG A 6 8.01 -8.53 79.82
C ARG A 6 7.63 -7.39 80.80
N ARG A 7 6.98 -6.39 80.17
CA ARG A 7 5.81 -5.51 80.49
C ARG A 7 5.15 -5.55 81.89
N VAL A 8 4.88 -4.35 82.43
CA VAL A 8 3.63 -3.93 83.13
C VAL A 8 3.39 -2.44 82.83
N GLY A 9 2.14 -2.01 82.68
CA GLY A 9 1.75 -0.63 82.34
C GLY A 9 0.99 0.13 83.43
N ALA A 10 0.70 1.39 83.07
CA ALA A 10 -0.24 2.37 83.63
C ALA A 10 0.15 3.12 84.93
N LEU A 11 0.33 4.45 84.85
CA LEU A 11 -0.68 5.42 85.30
C LEU A 11 -0.41 6.85 84.82
N VAL A 12 -1.53 7.55 84.66
CA VAL A 12 -1.83 8.93 84.24
C VAL A 12 -1.08 10.02 85.01
N GLY A 13 -0.66 11.08 84.30
CA GLY A 13 -0.24 12.37 84.87
C GLY A 13 -0.65 13.52 83.96
N ALA A 14 -1.50 14.40 84.48
CA ALA A 14 -2.12 15.52 83.79
C ALA A 14 -1.15 16.69 83.51
N GLY A 15 -1.36 17.39 82.40
CA GLY A 15 -0.72 18.66 82.09
C GLY A 15 -1.60 19.49 81.16
N ALA A 16 -2.24 20.51 81.72
CA ALA A 16 -3.09 21.46 81.02
C ALA A 16 -2.27 22.34 80.06
N VAL A 17 -2.81 22.61 78.86
CA VAL A 17 -2.33 23.68 77.99
C VAL A 17 -3.51 24.54 77.54
N VAL A 18 -3.29 25.84 77.70
CA VAL A 18 -4.18 26.98 77.52
C VAL A 18 -4.63 27.12 76.06
N PHE A 19 -5.92 27.45 75.89
CA PHE A 19 -6.56 27.78 74.62
C PHE A 19 -5.97 29.06 74.01
N GLY A 20 -5.25 28.91 72.90
CA GLY A 20 -4.95 29.99 71.96
C GLY A 20 -5.84 29.84 70.72
N ALA A 21 -6.77 30.77 70.53
CA ALA A 21 -7.62 30.84 69.35
C ALA A 21 -6.77 31.19 68.11
N LEU A 22 -6.56 30.22 67.22
CA LEU A 22 -6.24 30.49 65.81
C LEU A 22 -7.53 30.34 65.01
N ALA A 23 -7.90 31.42 64.31
CA ALA A 23 -8.96 31.41 63.32
C ALA A 23 -8.65 30.36 62.24
N VAL A 24 -9.50 29.36 62.12
CA VAL A 24 -9.53 28.46 60.97
C VAL A 24 -10.07 29.29 59.80
N VAL A 25 -9.19 29.76 58.93
CA VAL A 25 -9.59 30.13 57.58
C VAL A 25 -9.89 28.82 56.87
N ALA A 26 -11.16 28.45 56.81
CA ALA A 26 -11.63 27.42 55.90
C ALA A 26 -11.43 27.97 54.47
N GLY A 27 -10.26 27.71 53.90
CA GLY A 27 -10.06 27.88 52.47
C GLY A 27 -10.94 26.84 51.78
N ASN A 28 -12.05 27.28 51.20
CA ASN A 28 -12.73 26.53 50.16
C ASN A 28 -11.77 26.41 48.98
N GLN A 29 -10.89 25.41 48.98
CA GLN A 29 -10.42 24.85 47.72
C GLN A 29 -11.59 24.08 47.15
N ALA A 30 -12.44 24.79 46.41
CA ALA A 30 -13.16 24.14 45.33
C ALA A 30 -12.06 23.51 44.46
N ASP A 31 -12.05 22.19 44.38
CA ASP A 31 -11.46 21.51 43.22
C ASP A 31 -12.12 22.15 42.01
N ALA A 32 -11.44 23.12 41.41
CA ALA A 32 -11.83 23.68 40.13
C ALA A 32 -11.60 22.56 39.13
N GLN A 33 -12.58 21.67 39.03
CA GLN A 33 -12.67 20.63 38.03
C GLN A 33 -12.54 21.36 36.69
N GLN A 34 -11.35 21.29 36.08
CA GLN A 34 -11.11 21.91 34.78
C GLN A 34 -12.25 21.46 33.87
N PRO A 35 -12.92 22.40 33.17
CA PRO A 35 -14.01 22.02 32.29
C PRO A 35 -13.51 20.95 31.34
N ALA A 36 -14.32 19.90 31.15
CA ALA A 36 -13.97 18.80 30.27
C ALA A 36 -13.53 19.37 28.91
N PRO A 37 -12.43 18.87 28.33
CA PRO A 37 -11.96 19.37 27.05
C PRO A 37 -13.08 19.30 26.02
N ALA A 38 -13.18 20.32 25.17
CA ALA A 38 -14.17 20.33 24.09
C ALA A 38 -14.03 19.03 23.26
N PRO A 39 -15.15 18.41 22.86
CA PRO A 39 -15.16 17.30 21.90
C PRO A 39 -14.38 17.65 20.62
N ILE A 40 -13.74 16.67 20.00
CA ILE A 40 -12.88 16.89 18.82
C ILE A 40 -13.66 17.49 17.64
N ASP A 41 -14.90 17.06 17.44
CA ASP A 41 -15.82 17.61 16.43
C ASP A 41 -16.12 19.09 16.66
N GLN A 42 -16.20 19.53 17.91
CA GLN A 42 -16.33 20.95 18.24
C GLN A 42 -15.02 21.71 18.11
N LEU A 43 -13.88 21.05 18.36
CA LEU A 43 -12.55 21.64 18.24
C LEU A 43 -12.18 21.93 16.78
N LEU A 44 -12.46 20.98 15.88
CA LEU A 44 -12.19 21.09 14.45
C LEU A 44 -13.33 21.82 13.73
N GLY A 45 -14.58 21.49 14.04
CA GLY A 45 -15.80 22.10 13.49
C GLY A 45 -16.07 21.78 12.01
N GLN A 46 -15.03 21.48 11.24
CA GLN A 46 -15.04 21.18 9.81
C GLN A 46 -13.75 20.44 9.43
N GLU A 47 -13.66 20.04 8.16
CA GLU A 47 -12.40 19.54 7.59
C GLU A 47 -11.33 20.64 7.60
N LEU A 48 -10.14 20.34 8.11
CA LEU A 48 -9.02 21.29 8.20
C LEU A 48 -7.75 20.70 7.59
N GLN A 49 -7.09 21.49 6.75
CA GLN A 49 -5.86 21.11 6.06
C GLN A 49 -4.64 21.27 6.97
N GLY A 50 -3.77 20.26 6.99
CA GLY A 50 -2.41 20.26 7.56
C GLY A 50 -2.20 21.22 8.73
N LYS A 51 -1.42 22.28 8.50
CA LYS A 51 -1.05 23.25 9.54
C LYS A 51 -2.23 23.95 10.22
N ALA A 52 -3.34 24.15 9.51
CA ALA A 52 -4.54 24.74 10.10
C ALA A 52 -5.19 23.77 11.10
N ALA A 53 -5.24 22.48 10.77
CA ALA A 53 -5.62 21.42 11.70
C ALA A 53 -4.64 21.37 12.88
N LEU A 54 -3.33 21.32 12.63
CA LEU A 54 -2.30 21.25 13.68
C LEU A 54 -2.45 22.38 14.71
N GLY A 55 -2.63 23.62 14.24
CA GLY A 55 -2.81 24.78 15.11
C GLY A 55 -4.03 24.68 16.03
N LYS A 56 -5.07 23.93 15.65
CA LYS A 56 -6.26 23.68 16.47
C LYS A 56 -6.06 22.52 17.45
N VAL A 57 -5.29 21.51 17.07
CA VAL A 57 -5.23 20.24 17.79
C VAL A 57 -3.94 20.00 18.55
N GLN A 58 -3.00 20.95 18.55
CA GLN A 58 -1.69 20.81 19.21
C GLN A 58 -1.80 20.29 20.66
N SER A 59 -2.77 20.80 21.44
CA SER A 59 -2.97 20.39 22.84
C SER A 59 -3.59 19.00 23.02
N ARG A 60 -4.11 18.40 21.94
CA ARG A 60 -4.82 17.11 21.89
C ARG A 60 -4.17 16.15 20.90
N LEU A 61 -2.94 16.42 20.47
CA LEU A 61 -2.29 15.69 19.39
C LEU A 61 -2.13 14.21 19.72
N ALA A 62 -1.79 13.87 20.95
CA ALA A 62 -1.67 12.47 21.39
C ALA A 62 -2.98 11.69 21.31
N GLU A 63 -4.12 12.34 21.60
CA GLU A 63 -5.43 11.70 21.46
C GLU A 63 -5.75 11.45 19.98
N LEU A 64 -5.54 12.45 19.12
CA LEU A 64 -5.79 12.29 17.69
C LEU A 64 -4.86 11.27 17.04
N ALA A 65 -3.60 11.23 17.47
CA ALA A 65 -2.64 10.23 17.04
C ALA A 65 -3.14 8.82 17.39
N GLY A 66 -3.63 8.63 18.63
CA GLY A 66 -4.27 7.38 19.06
C GLY A 66 -5.51 7.01 18.23
N ARG A 67 -6.36 7.99 17.86
CA ARG A 67 -7.51 7.76 16.97
C ARG A 67 -7.11 7.35 15.55
N ASN A 68 -5.96 7.83 15.08
CA ASN A 68 -5.44 7.53 13.74
C ASN A 68 -4.51 6.33 13.70
N GLY A 69 -4.21 5.70 14.85
CA GLY A 69 -3.33 4.53 14.92
C GLY A 69 -1.86 4.83 14.62
N ILE A 70 -1.43 6.09 14.70
CA ILE A 70 -0.06 6.52 14.39
C ILE A 70 0.60 7.22 15.59
N PRO A 71 1.94 7.25 15.68
CA PRO A 71 2.66 8.04 16.69
C PRO A 71 2.33 9.53 16.62
N ALA A 72 2.28 10.21 17.77
CA ALA A 72 1.97 11.64 17.83
C ALA A 72 2.98 12.52 17.07
N ALA A 73 4.27 12.17 17.13
CA ALA A 73 5.31 12.85 16.36
C ALA A 73 5.10 12.69 14.84
N GLN A 74 4.62 11.53 14.40
CA GLN A 74 4.31 11.29 13.00
C GLN A 74 3.10 12.12 12.56
N LEU A 75 2.01 12.15 13.34
CA LEU A 75 0.87 13.02 13.03
C LEU A 75 1.26 14.51 13.03
N GLU A 76 2.11 14.94 13.97
CA GLU A 76 2.66 16.31 13.98
C GLU A 76 3.37 16.62 12.67
N GLN A 77 4.27 15.72 12.26
CA GLN A 77 5.07 15.87 11.06
C GLN A 77 4.18 15.95 9.82
N ILE A 78 3.25 15.00 9.64
CA ILE A 78 2.30 14.97 8.52
C ILE A 78 1.57 16.30 8.42
N LEU A 79 0.93 16.75 9.50
CA LEU A 79 0.15 17.99 9.48
C LEU A 79 1.05 19.24 9.29
N ALA A 80 2.29 19.20 9.77
CA ALA A 80 3.22 20.32 9.64
C ALA A 80 3.84 20.43 8.24
N THR A 81 4.10 19.32 7.57
CA THR A 81 4.89 19.33 6.31
C THR A 81 4.05 19.01 5.09
N ASP A 82 3.03 18.19 5.24
CA ASP A 82 2.22 17.74 4.13
C ASP A 82 1.00 18.64 3.90
N LYS A 83 0.98 19.29 2.74
CA LYS A 83 -0.11 20.18 2.35
C LYS A 83 -1.33 19.43 1.84
N THR A 84 -1.22 18.15 1.52
CA THR A 84 -2.36 17.36 1.06
C THR A 84 -3.02 16.60 2.20
N SER A 85 -2.44 16.65 3.41
CA SER A 85 -3.06 16.10 4.63
C SER A 85 -4.24 16.94 5.11
N TRP A 86 -5.29 16.25 5.57
CA TRP A 86 -6.48 16.84 6.17
C TRP A 86 -6.93 16.02 7.38
N LEU A 87 -7.48 16.71 8.37
CA LEU A 87 -8.33 16.08 9.38
C LEU A 87 -9.79 16.35 9.03
N ASP A 88 -10.62 15.32 9.05
CA ASP A 88 -12.07 15.50 9.06
C ASP A 88 -12.54 16.11 10.40
N ARG A 89 -13.83 16.41 10.52
CA ARG A 89 -14.36 17.00 11.76
C ARG A 89 -14.12 16.10 12.98
N ASP A 90 -14.12 14.78 12.82
CA ASP A 90 -14.00 13.80 13.90
C ASP A 90 -12.53 13.49 14.24
N GLY A 91 -11.61 14.10 13.49
CA GLY A 91 -10.16 14.04 13.66
C GLY A 91 -9.50 12.88 12.93
N LYS A 92 -10.19 12.24 11.96
CA LYS A 92 -9.60 11.18 11.13
C LYS A 92 -8.78 11.81 10.00
N LEU A 93 -7.58 11.29 9.80
CA LEU A 93 -6.63 11.69 8.77
C LEU A 93 -7.08 11.14 7.41
N PHE A 94 -7.05 12.01 6.41
CA PHE A 94 -7.20 11.65 5.00
C PHE A 94 -6.33 12.55 4.13
N TYR A 95 -6.05 12.11 2.91
CA TYR A 95 -5.29 12.91 1.95
C TYR A 95 -6.16 13.40 0.77
N ARG A 96 -5.74 14.52 0.19
CA ARG A 96 -6.26 15.06 -1.07
C ARG A 96 -5.15 15.21 -2.09
N GLU A 97 -5.06 14.25 -2.98
CA GLU A 97 -3.97 14.13 -3.94
C GLU A 97 -4.04 15.23 -5.01
N PRO A 98 -2.91 15.84 -5.40
CA PRO A 98 -2.93 16.82 -6.48
C PRO A 98 -3.30 16.15 -7.82
N VAL A 99 -3.81 16.92 -8.78
CA VAL A 99 -3.96 16.40 -10.15
C VAL A 99 -2.62 15.97 -10.74
N ALA A 100 -2.64 14.92 -11.56
CA ALA A 100 -1.47 14.53 -12.32
C ALA A 100 -1.04 15.67 -13.25
N GLY A 101 0.28 15.90 -13.34
CA GLY A 101 0.85 16.94 -14.20
C GLY A 101 0.40 16.78 -15.66
N THR A 102 0.28 17.88 -16.41
CA THR A 102 -0.21 17.85 -17.79
C THR A 102 0.58 16.92 -18.71
N ALA A 103 1.90 16.81 -18.53
CA ALA A 103 2.72 15.87 -19.28
C ALA A 103 2.38 14.40 -18.95
N ALA A 104 2.18 14.07 -17.67
CA ALA A 104 1.77 12.73 -17.24
C ALA A 104 0.38 12.36 -17.77
N ARG A 105 -0.59 13.28 -17.72
CA ARG A 105 -1.93 13.06 -18.29
C ARG A 105 -1.89 12.85 -19.81
N ARG A 106 -1.03 13.58 -20.53
CA ARG A 106 -0.82 13.38 -21.98
C ARG A 106 -0.18 12.03 -22.29
N ALA A 107 0.83 11.62 -21.53
CA ALA A 107 1.44 10.30 -21.69
C ALA A 107 0.45 9.17 -21.42
N ALA A 108 -0.43 9.34 -20.43
CA ALA A 108 -1.50 8.41 -20.09
C ALA A 108 -2.67 8.41 -21.08
N ALA A 109 -2.83 9.44 -21.91
CA ALA A 109 -3.87 9.47 -22.95
C ALA A 109 -3.54 8.56 -24.16
N ALA A 110 -2.32 8.02 -24.24
CA ALA A 110 -1.98 7.00 -25.23
C ALA A 110 -2.70 5.68 -24.89
N PRO A 111 -3.30 5.00 -25.89
CA PRO A 111 -3.93 3.71 -25.64
C PRO A 111 -2.91 2.73 -25.04
N SER A 112 -3.36 1.95 -24.05
CA SER A 112 -2.51 0.97 -23.38
C SER A 112 -1.80 0.06 -24.39
N PRO A 113 -0.50 -0.22 -24.22
CA PRO A 113 0.24 -1.08 -25.15
C PRO A 113 -0.41 -2.48 -25.27
N ARG A 114 -0.68 -2.93 -26.50
CA ARG A 114 -1.43 -4.15 -26.83
C ARG A 114 -0.68 -5.48 -26.62
N TRP A 115 0.45 -5.50 -25.91
CA TRP A 115 1.34 -6.67 -25.87
C TRP A 115 0.90 -7.78 -24.90
N ALA A 116 -0.25 -7.64 -24.22
CA ALA A 116 -0.97 -8.73 -23.56
C ALA A 116 -2.01 -9.41 -24.48
N ALA A 117 -1.59 -9.90 -25.64
CA ALA A 117 -2.45 -10.60 -26.61
C ALA A 117 -2.56 -12.12 -26.37
N LYS A 118 -2.61 -12.55 -25.10
CA LYS A 118 -3.18 -13.86 -24.76
C LYS A 118 -4.50 -13.64 -24.05
N ALA A 119 -5.57 -13.99 -24.75
CA ALA A 119 -6.88 -14.16 -24.14
C ALA A 119 -6.74 -15.05 -22.89
N VAL A 120 -7.24 -14.58 -21.76
CA VAL A 120 -7.63 -15.48 -20.67
C VAL A 120 -8.78 -16.30 -21.24
N ALA A 121 -8.49 -17.54 -21.62
CA ALA A 121 -9.48 -18.49 -22.11
C ALA A 121 -10.38 -18.92 -20.93
N ALA A 122 -11.26 -18.01 -20.51
CA ALA A 122 -12.43 -18.24 -19.65
C ALA A 122 -13.43 -17.07 -19.69
N ALA A 123 -13.25 -16.04 -20.54
CA ALA A 123 -14.18 -14.92 -20.59
C ALA A 123 -15.31 -15.16 -21.61
N THR A 124 -16.46 -15.60 -21.12
CA THR A 124 -17.75 -15.10 -21.63
C THR A 124 -18.17 -13.94 -20.71
N GLY A 125 -17.47 -12.79 -20.84
CA GLY A 125 -17.52 -11.62 -19.91
C GLY A 125 -16.13 -11.29 -19.30
N PRO A 126 -15.34 -10.28 -19.74
CA PRO A 126 -13.86 -10.32 -19.55
C PRO A 126 -13.16 -9.31 -18.62
N ALA A 127 -13.76 -8.19 -18.22
CA ALA A 127 -13.04 -7.12 -17.48
C ALA A 127 -13.40 -7.02 -15.99
N PHE A 128 -14.55 -7.57 -15.58
CA PHE A 128 -15.13 -7.44 -14.24
C PHE A 128 -15.12 -8.74 -13.44
N GLU A 129 -14.29 -9.71 -13.84
CA GLU A 129 -14.20 -11.03 -13.20
C GLU A 129 -12.73 -11.41 -12.94
N LEU A 130 -11.85 -10.40 -12.83
CA LEU A 130 -10.42 -10.61 -12.61
C LEU A 130 -10.15 -10.76 -11.11
N HIS A 131 -9.24 -11.66 -10.75
CA HIS A 131 -8.84 -11.94 -9.37
C HIS A 131 -7.37 -12.32 -9.34
N SER A 132 -6.58 -11.64 -8.52
CA SER A 132 -5.14 -11.92 -8.39
C SER A 132 -4.88 -13.08 -7.44
N LYS A 133 -5.76 -13.29 -6.45
CA LYS A 133 -5.68 -14.40 -5.51
C LYS A 133 -7.08 -14.80 -5.00
N PRO A 134 -7.90 -15.47 -5.85
CA PRO A 134 -9.22 -15.94 -5.45
C PRO A 134 -9.18 -16.73 -4.14
N GLY A 135 -10.09 -16.41 -3.23
CA GLY A 135 -10.19 -17.08 -1.93
C GLY A 135 -9.30 -16.50 -0.83
N SER A 136 -8.59 -15.39 -1.08
CA SER A 136 -8.05 -14.61 0.04
C SER A 136 -9.19 -14.09 0.93
N ASN A 137 -8.90 -13.98 2.22
CA ASN A 137 -9.74 -13.34 3.21
C ASN A 137 -9.61 -11.79 3.19
N ARG A 138 -8.82 -11.27 2.27
CA ARG A 138 -8.51 -9.84 2.10
C ARG A 138 -8.80 -9.45 0.65
N VAL A 139 -9.51 -8.34 0.46
CA VAL A 139 -9.88 -7.86 -0.87
C VAL A 139 -9.43 -6.41 -1.10
N ILE A 140 -8.95 -6.12 -2.31
CA ILE A 140 -8.91 -4.77 -2.87
C ILE A 140 -9.77 -4.81 -4.13
N TYR A 141 -10.95 -4.19 -4.08
CA TYR A 141 -11.87 -4.13 -5.20
C TYR A 141 -11.66 -2.85 -5.99
N LEU A 142 -11.25 -3.00 -7.25
CA LEU A 142 -11.13 -1.94 -8.24
C LEU A 142 -12.48 -1.76 -8.94
N ASP A 143 -13.23 -0.78 -8.47
CA ASP A 143 -14.59 -0.51 -8.92
C ASP A 143 -14.55 0.45 -10.13
N PHE A 144 -14.85 -0.11 -11.30
CA PHE A 144 -14.93 0.60 -12.56
C PHE A 144 -16.37 0.74 -13.06
N ASP A 145 -17.30 -0.07 -12.57
CA ASP A 145 -18.71 -0.10 -12.99
C ASP A 145 -19.59 0.93 -12.28
N GLY A 146 -19.04 1.59 -11.26
CA GLY A 146 -19.65 2.73 -10.59
C GLY A 146 -20.32 2.32 -9.29
N HIS A 147 -20.61 3.32 -8.45
CA HIS A 147 -21.09 3.07 -7.11
C HIS A 147 -22.00 4.18 -6.60
N THR A 148 -22.94 3.81 -5.72
CA THR A 148 -23.72 4.79 -4.96
C THR A 148 -23.06 5.02 -3.62
N ILE A 149 -22.42 6.19 -3.47
CA ILE A 149 -21.81 6.61 -2.20
C ILE A 149 -22.91 7.27 -1.35
N THR A 150 -23.26 6.63 -0.25
CA THR A 150 -24.22 7.15 0.73
C THR A 150 -23.83 6.75 2.15
N GLY A 151 -24.18 7.58 3.12
CA GLY A 151 -23.91 7.29 4.54
C GLY A 151 -22.42 7.20 4.90
N SER A 152 -21.53 7.70 4.05
CA SER A 152 -20.08 7.68 4.26
C SER A 152 -19.58 9.03 4.79
N ALA A 153 -18.32 9.06 5.23
CA ALA A 153 -17.61 10.28 5.58
C ALA A 153 -17.57 11.29 4.42
N TRP A 154 -17.62 10.82 3.18
CA TRP A 154 -17.64 11.66 1.98
C TRP A 154 -18.97 12.39 1.74
N ASN A 155 -20.04 12.01 2.43
CA ASN A 155 -21.36 12.66 2.33
C ASN A 155 -21.59 13.73 3.42
N THR A 156 -20.52 14.20 4.08
CA THR A 156 -20.59 15.14 5.20
C THR A 156 -20.09 16.55 4.85
N GLY A 157 -20.26 17.52 5.76
CA GLY A 157 -19.71 18.87 5.59
C GLY A 157 -20.33 19.67 4.45
N GLY A 158 -21.64 19.53 4.23
CA GLY A 158 -22.38 20.21 3.16
C GLY A 158 -22.28 19.54 1.77
N LYS A 159 -21.62 18.38 1.68
CA LYS A 159 -21.58 17.54 0.47
C LYS A 159 -22.92 16.81 0.26
N PRO A 160 -23.23 16.33 -0.96
CA PRO A 160 -24.46 15.59 -1.23
C PRO A 160 -24.61 14.36 -0.33
N THR A 161 -25.82 14.13 0.18
CA THR A 161 -26.14 13.00 1.08
C THR A 161 -26.03 11.64 0.39
N THR A 162 -26.24 11.63 -0.93
CA THR A 162 -26.07 10.46 -1.80
C THR A 162 -25.48 10.95 -3.12
N VAL A 163 -24.54 10.17 -3.66
CA VAL A 163 -23.90 10.41 -4.96
C VAL A 163 -23.92 9.13 -5.76
N ASN A 164 -24.35 9.20 -7.01
CA ASN A 164 -24.26 8.10 -7.96
C ASN A 164 -23.06 8.34 -8.87
N VAL A 165 -21.98 7.60 -8.64
CA VAL A 165 -20.80 7.58 -9.51
C VAL A 165 -21.10 6.64 -10.67
N THR A 166 -20.90 7.12 -11.90
CA THR A 166 -21.12 6.34 -13.12
C THR A 166 -19.93 5.45 -13.43
N ALA A 167 -20.16 4.42 -14.23
CA ALA A 167 -19.11 3.58 -14.80
C ALA A 167 -18.05 4.40 -15.53
N TYR A 168 -16.82 3.89 -15.52
CA TYR A 168 -15.71 4.38 -16.32
C TYR A 168 -16.06 4.36 -17.81
N ASP A 169 -15.84 5.49 -18.48
CA ASP A 169 -16.24 5.72 -19.86
C ASP A 169 -15.25 6.68 -20.52
N THR A 170 -14.74 6.29 -21.67
CA THR A 170 -13.75 7.02 -22.47
C THR A 170 -14.24 7.38 -23.85
N ASP A 171 -15.32 6.76 -24.34
CA ASP A 171 -15.89 7.01 -25.66
C ASP A 171 -17.26 7.70 -25.64
N GLY A 172 -17.80 7.95 -24.44
CA GLY A 172 -19.08 8.61 -24.22
C GLY A 172 -20.28 7.67 -24.32
N ASN A 173 -20.06 6.35 -24.31
CA ASN A 173 -21.11 5.34 -24.42
C ASN A 173 -21.22 4.50 -23.13
N PRO A 174 -21.91 4.99 -22.08
CA PRO A 174 -21.97 4.33 -20.77
C PRO A 174 -22.72 2.99 -20.78
N ASN A 175 -23.38 2.62 -21.88
CA ASN A 175 -24.10 1.36 -22.00
C ASN A 175 -23.26 0.23 -22.63
N ASN A 176 -22.02 0.51 -23.02
CA ASN A 176 -21.16 -0.45 -23.71
C ASN A 176 -19.69 -0.31 -23.30
N TRP A 177 -19.13 -1.39 -22.78
CA TRP A 177 -17.69 -1.48 -22.50
C TRP A 177 -16.90 -1.80 -23.76
N SER A 178 -16.31 -0.76 -24.36
CA SER A 178 -15.44 -0.91 -25.52
C SER A 178 -14.24 -1.81 -25.22
N THR A 179 -13.66 -2.44 -26.26
CA THR A 179 -12.42 -3.21 -26.10
C THR A 179 -11.29 -2.37 -25.49
N ALA A 180 -11.24 -1.08 -25.83
CA ALA A 180 -10.23 -0.17 -25.31
C ALA A 180 -10.38 0.06 -23.79
N GLU A 181 -11.61 0.23 -23.30
CA GLU A 181 -11.85 0.36 -21.86
C GLU A 181 -11.55 -0.93 -21.12
N GLN A 182 -11.96 -2.07 -21.68
CA GLN A 182 -11.63 -3.37 -21.09
C GLN A 182 -10.12 -3.63 -21.05
N ASP A 183 -9.36 -3.16 -22.05
CA ASP A 183 -7.89 -3.22 -22.05
C ASP A 183 -7.30 -2.34 -20.94
N VAL A 184 -7.87 -1.15 -20.70
CA VAL A 184 -7.46 -0.30 -19.57
C VAL A 184 -7.74 -0.98 -18.23
N VAL A 185 -8.95 -1.51 -18.02
CA VAL A 185 -9.31 -2.22 -16.78
C VAL A 185 -8.37 -3.38 -16.50
N ARG A 186 -8.07 -4.21 -17.51
CA ARG A 186 -7.12 -5.33 -17.38
C ARG A 186 -5.72 -4.88 -17.02
N ASP A 187 -5.19 -3.83 -17.66
CA ASP A 187 -3.84 -3.33 -17.37
C ASP A 187 -3.76 -2.65 -16.00
N VAL A 188 -4.80 -1.92 -15.58
CA VAL A 188 -4.88 -1.38 -14.21
C VAL A 188 -4.88 -2.51 -13.20
N TRP A 189 -5.76 -3.50 -13.37
CA TRP A 189 -5.81 -4.66 -12.48
C TRP A 189 -4.47 -5.38 -12.41
N ALA A 190 -3.80 -5.60 -13.55
CA ALA A 190 -2.51 -6.29 -13.58
C ALA A 190 -1.41 -5.54 -12.80
N ARG A 191 -1.36 -4.21 -12.93
CA ARG A 191 -0.39 -3.36 -12.23
C ARG A 191 -0.65 -3.32 -10.72
N VAL A 192 -1.89 -3.02 -10.31
CA VAL A 192 -2.24 -3.00 -8.87
C VAL A 192 -2.08 -4.40 -8.26
N SER A 193 -2.37 -5.46 -9.02
CA SER A 193 -2.14 -6.84 -8.58
C SER A 193 -0.67 -7.16 -8.34
N GLU A 194 0.24 -6.55 -9.11
CA GLU A 194 1.68 -6.72 -8.97
C GLU A 194 2.20 -5.95 -7.75
N ASP A 195 1.80 -4.68 -7.58
CA ASP A 195 2.16 -3.88 -6.40
C ASP A 195 1.76 -4.59 -5.09
N TYR A 196 0.61 -5.27 -5.08
CA TYR A 196 0.12 -6.02 -3.93
C TYR A 196 0.44 -7.53 -3.96
N ALA A 197 1.19 -8.02 -4.95
CA ALA A 197 1.55 -9.44 -5.08
C ALA A 197 2.29 -10.01 -3.84
N PRO A 198 3.13 -9.24 -3.11
CA PRO A 198 3.75 -9.73 -1.88
C PRO A 198 2.77 -10.07 -0.75
N PHE A 199 1.52 -9.59 -0.80
CA PHE A 199 0.54 -9.71 0.28
C PHE A 199 -0.53 -10.77 -0.01
N ASP A 200 -1.05 -11.41 1.05
CA ASP A 200 -2.18 -12.34 0.96
C ASP A 200 -3.50 -11.58 0.74
N VAL A 201 -3.66 -10.99 -0.44
CA VAL A 201 -4.83 -10.19 -0.84
C VAL A 201 -5.27 -10.55 -2.25
N ASP A 202 -6.58 -10.54 -2.45
CA ASP A 202 -7.20 -10.63 -3.76
C ASP A 202 -7.48 -9.22 -4.29
N VAL A 203 -6.71 -8.80 -5.29
CA VAL A 203 -7.03 -7.62 -6.09
C VAL A 203 -8.00 -8.06 -7.16
N THR A 204 -9.19 -7.46 -7.18
CA THR A 204 -10.28 -7.90 -8.05
C THR A 204 -10.99 -6.74 -8.75
N THR A 205 -11.55 -7.01 -9.92
CA THR A 205 -12.49 -6.13 -10.62
C THR A 205 -13.93 -6.65 -10.55
N GLN A 206 -14.15 -7.77 -9.86
CA GLN A 206 -15.47 -8.32 -9.57
C GLN A 206 -15.97 -7.73 -8.26
N GLU A 207 -17.19 -7.17 -8.26
CA GLU A 207 -17.78 -6.69 -7.01
C GLU A 207 -17.90 -7.83 -6.00
N PRO A 208 -17.20 -7.76 -4.85
CA PRO A 208 -17.32 -8.77 -3.82
C PRO A 208 -18.65 -8.60 -3.08
N ALA A 209 -19.17 -9.70 -2.51
CA ALA A 209 -20.30 -9.61 -1.59
C ALA A 209 -19.98 -8.66 -0.43
N ALA A 210 -20.96 -7.92 0.08
CA ALA A 210 -20.76 -6.92 1.13
C ALA A 210 -20.02 -7.45 2.36
N ALA A 211 -20.29 -8.70 2.76
CA ALA A 211 -19.63 -9.37 3.89
C ALA A 211 -18.17 -9.80 3.63
N ALA A 212 -17.72 -9.80 2.37
CA ALA A 212 -16.33 -10.11 2.00
C ALA A 212 -15.45 -8.86 1.91
N ILE A 213 -16.04 -7.66 1.97
CA ILE A 213 -15.33 -6.38 1.87
C ILE A 213 -15.57 -5.47 3.08
N THR A 214 -16.74 -5.52 3.71
CA THR A 214 -17.03 -4.69 4.90
C THR A 214 -16.66 -5.42 6.18
N ARG A 215 -15.67 -4.89 6.91
CA ARG A 215 -15.32 -5.44 8.23
C ARG A 215 -16.41 -5.12 9.25
N SER A 216 -17.07 -6.16 9.76
CA SER A 216 -18.16 -6.03 10.74
C SER A 216 -17.71 -5.95 12.20
N GLY A 217 -16.47 -6.34 12.50
CA GLY A 217 -15.91 -6.32 13.85
C GLY A 217 -14.52 -6.96 13.94
N ALA A 218 -13.95 -7.01 15.15
CA ALA A 218 -12.60 -7.55 15.38
C ALA A 218 -12.47 -9.06 15.09
N SER A 219 -13.54 -9.83 15.33
CA SER A 219 -13.59 -11.26 15.00
C SER A 219 -13.76 -11.52 13.50
N ASP A 220 -14.18 -10.51 12.74
CA ASP A 220 -14.34 -10.62 11.30
C ASP A 220 -12.97 -10.70 10.63
N GLN A 221 -12.77 -11.82 9.94
CA GLN A 221 -11.57 -12.12 9.19
C GLN A 221 -11.79 -11.97 7.69
N GLN A 222 -12.93 -11.49 7.19
CA GLN A 222 -13.15 -11.27 5.76
C GLN A 222 -13.52 -9.80 5.53
N TYR A 223 -12.60 -9.06 4.94
CA TYR A 223 -12.77 -7.63 4.73
C TYR A 223 -11.82 -7.12 3.66
N GLY A 224 -12.03 -5.88 3.23
CA GLY A 224 -11.22 -5.28 2.20
C GLY A 224 -11.51 -3.80 2.03
N THR A 225 -11.00 -3.25 0.93
CA THR A 225 -11.27 -1.86 0.58
C THR A 225 -11.79 -1.76 -0.85
N ARG A 226 -12.63 -0.74 -1.09
CA ARG A 226 -13.04 -0.34 -2.44
C ARG A 226 -12.18 0.82 -2.90
N VAL A 227 -11.60 0.70 -4.09
CA VAL A 227 -10.98 1.79 -4.83
C VAL A 227 -11.90 2.11 -6.00
N LEU A 228 -12.63 3.21 -5.88
CA LEU A 228 -13.62 3.64 -6.86
C LEU A 228 -12.98 4.53 -7.92
N ILE A 229 -13.02 4.08 -9.17
CA ILE A 229 -12.57 4.85 -10.32
C ILE A 229 -13.72 5.77 -10.77
N ASP A 230 -13.65 7.03 -10.36
CA ASP A 230 -14.72 8.00 -10.53
C ASP A 230 -14.46 8.91 -11.76
N PRO A 231 -15.25 8.78 -12.84
CA PRO A 231 -15.14 9.64 -14.01
C PRO A 231 -15.94 10.95 -13.91
N THR A 232 -16.69 11.13 -12.83
CA THR A 232 -17.58 12.27 -12.62
C THR A 232 -16.82 13.45 -11.97
N THR A 233 -17.56 14.47 -11.50
CA THR A 233 -16.97 15.72 -11.02
C THR A 233 -17.51 16.20 -9.67
N TRP A 234 -18.37 15.42 -9.00
CA TRP A 234 -19.08 15.88 -7.80
C TRP A 234 -18.13 16.25 -6.65
N TYR A 235 -17.03 15.49 -6.47
CA TYR A 235 -15.97 15.78 -5.49
C TYR A 235 -14.80 16.49 -6.18
N GLN A 236 -14.37 15.96 -7.32
CA GLN A 236 -13.18 16.39 -8.04
C GLN A 236 -13.18 17.89 -8.38
N SER A 237 -14.33 18.47 -8.74
CA SER A 237 -14.45 19.89 -9.10
C SER A 237 -14.18 20.84 -7.93
N GLY A 238 -14.49 20.42 -6.70
CA GLY A 238 -14.27 21.22 -5.50
C GLY A 238 -12.84 21.15 -4.97
N CYS A 239 -12.21 19.97 -5.02
CA CYS A 239 -10.85 19.77 -4.52
C CYS A 239 -9.76 20.08 -5.57
N GLY A 240 -10.05 19.92 -6.86
CA GLY A 240 -9.04 19.90 -7.91
C GLY A 240 -8.00 18.79 -7.70
N CYS A 241 -8.46 17.59 -7.32
CA CYS A 241 -7.61 16.49 -6.87
C CYS A 241 -7.55 15.31 -7.87
N GLY A 242 -6.51 14.48 -7.74
CA GLY A 242 -6.30 13.21 -8.45
C GLY A 242 -6.99 12.03 -7.77
N GLY A 243 -7.08 12.08 -6.44
CA GLY A 243 -7.75 11.08 -5.62
C GLY A 243 -7.85 11.54 -4.16
N VAL A 244 -8.58 10.77 -3.36
CA VAL A 244 -8.72 10.94 -1.92
C VAL A 244 -8.91 9.60 -1.22
N ALA A 245 -8.28 9.43 -0.06
CA ALA A 245 -8.47 8.26 0.79
C ALA A 245 -8.24 8.59 2.27
N TYR A 246 -8.98 7.90 3.13
CA TYR A 246 -8.76 7.93 4.58
C TYR A 246 -7.59 7.02 4.95
N VAL A 247 -6.81 7.41 5.96
CA VAL A 247 -5.60 6.66 6.33
C VAL A 247 -5.90 5.63 7.40
N GLY A 248 -5.40 4.40 7.23
CA GLY A 248 -5.50 3.32 8.23
C GLY A 248 -6.95 3.00 8.54
N VAL A 249 -7.70 2.61 7.51
CA VAL A 249 -9.13 2.25 7.61
C VAL A 249 -9.44 0.86 7.07
N TYR A 250 -8.48 0.22 6.40
CA TYR A 250 -8.62 -1.10 5.79
C TYR A 250 -9.02 -2.17 6.80
N ASP A 251 -8.45 -2.14 8.00
CA ASP A 251 -8.71 -3.11 9.05
C ASP A 251 -9.53 -2.51 10.21
N ASN A 252 -10.19 -1.37 10.02
CA ASN A 252 -11.03 -0.79 11.06
C ASN A 252 -12.12 -1.77 11.51
N THR A 253 -12.19 -2.05 12.81
CA THR A 253 -13.20 -2.96 13.38
C THR A 253 -14.51 -2.26 13.73
N SER A 254 -14.58 -0.94 13.55
CA SER A 254 -15.74 -0.10 13.76
C SER A 254 -15.75 0.99 12.69
N GLN A 255 -16.94 1.36 12.21
CA GLN A 255 -17.11 2.36 11.16
C GLN A 255 -16.31 2.07 9.87
N HIS A 256 -16.01 0.79 9.58
CA HIS A 256 -15.25 0.39 8.40
C HIS A 256 -15.86 0.96 7.10
N ALA A 257 -17.14 0.64 6.84
CA ALA A 257 -17.85 1.14 5.65
C ALA A 257 -18.01 2.66 5.62
N TYR A 258 -17.95 3.34 6.77
CA TYR A 258 -18.12 4.80 6.84
C TYR A 258 -16.96 5.53 6.19
N TYR A 259 -15.73 5.02 6.31
CA TYR A 259 -14.53 5.64 5.73
C TYR A 259 -14.20 5.13 4.32
N GLN A 260 -15.10 4.37 3.71
CA GLN A 260 -14.98 3.87 2.34
C GLN A 260 -15.78 4.76 1.37
N PRO A 261 -15.45 4.75 0.06
CA PRO A 261 -14.30 4.11 -0.58
C PRO A 261 -13.04 5.01 -0.60
N ALA A 262 -11.90 4.47 -1.03
CA ALA A 262 -10.84 5.26 -1.65
C ALA A 262 -11.29 5.70 -3.05
N LEU A 263 -10.96 6.93 -3.47
CA LEU A 263 -11.45 7.52 -4.72
C LEU A 263 -10.30 7.91 -5.64
N VAL A 264 -10.35 7.46 -6.89
CA VAL A 264 -9.43 7.88 -7.96
C VAL A 264 -10.23 8.62 -9.03
N PHE A 265 -9.91 9.88 -9.28
CA PHE A 265 -10.67 10.72 -10.20
C PHE A 265 -10.03 10.78 -11.59
N THR A 266 -10.71 10.26 -12.62
CA THR A 266 -10.15 10.24 -13.98
C THR A 266 -9.99 11.65 -14.58
N LYS A 267 -10.76 12.64 -14.10
CA LYS A 267 -10.56 14.06 -14.45
C LYS A 267 -9.27 14.64 -13.84
N GLY A 268 -8.78 14.05 -12.75
CA GLY A 268 -7.54 14.43 -12.08
C GLY A 268 -6.31 13.69 -12.60
N VAL A 269 -6.42 12.38 -12.83
CA VAL A 269 -5.27 11.52 -13.21
C VAL A 269 -5.21 11.17 -14.71
N GLY A 270 -6.30 11.37 -15.44
CA GLY A 270 -6.47 10.91 -16.82
C GLY A 270 -7.16 9.54 -16.90
N THR A 271 -7.30 9.04 -18.12
CA THR A 271 -8.01 7.80 -18.47
C THR A 271 -7.06 6.68 -18.92
N GLY A 272 -5.77 6.79 -18.57
CA GLY A 272 -4.76 5.80 -18.96
C GLY A 272 -4.48 4.81 -17.84
N ALA A 273 -4.21 3.55 -18.21
CA ALA A 273 -3.99 2.49 -17.25
C ALA A 273 -2.83 2.78 -16.27
N LYS A 274 -1.69 3.30 -16.74
CA LYS A 274 -0.56 3.64 -15.84
C LYS A 274 -0.99 4.63 -14.75
N ASN A 275 -1.61 5.75 -15.10
CA ASN A 275 -1.96 6.76 -14.10
C ASN A 275 -3.08 6.31 -13.17
N ILE A 276 -4.07 5.56 -13.68
CA ILE A 276 -5.14 5.01 -12.84
C ILE A 276 -4.56 3.97 -11.88
N ALA A 277 -3.66 3.09 -12.33
CA ALA A 277 -3.01 2.10 -11.47
C ALA A 277 -2.16 2.73 -10.38
N GLU A 278 -1.29 3.69 -10.72
CA GLU A 278 -0.48 4.43 -9.74
C GLU A 278 -1.36 5.06 -8.67
N ALA A 279 -2.45 5.74 -9.08
CA ALA A 279 -3.37 6.34 -8.14
C ALA A 279 -4.13 5.28 -7.33
N ALA A 280 -4.59 4.20 -7.95
CA ALA A 280 -5.34 3.15 -7.26
C ALA A 280 -4.50 2.45 -6.19
N SER A 281 -3.25 2.10 -6.48
CA SER A 281 -2.33 1.54 -5.49
C SER A 281 -1.99 2.54 -4.39
N HIS A 282 -1.82 3.81 -4.72
CA HIS A 282 -1.55 4.87 -3.76
C HIS A 282 -2.73 5.10 -2.79
N GLU A 283 -3.96 5.22 -3.30
CA GLU A 283 -5.15 5.43 -2.47
C GLU A 283 -5.49 4.19 -1.63
N ALA A 284 -5.29 2.99 -2.18
CA ALA A 284 -5.37 1.76 -1.40
C ALA A 284 -4.27 1.73 -0.32
N GLY A 285 -3.07 2.22 -0.63
CA GLY A 285 -1.93 2.40 0.27
C GLY A 285 -2.28 3.23 1.50
N HIS A 286 -2.99 4.35 1.32
CA HIS A 286 -3.53 5.12 2.44
C HIS A 286 -4.47 4.31 3.32
N ASN A 287 -5.42 3.56 2.72
CA ASN A 287 -6.34 2.75 3.51
C ASN A 287 -5.60 1.71 4.38
N VAL A 288 -4.45 1.20 3.93
CA VAL A 288 -3.55 0.31 4.71
C VAL A 288 -2.46 1.06 5.50
N GLY A 289 -2.67 2.34 5.77
CA GLY A 289 -1.95 3.11 6.80
C GLY A 289 -0.76 3.91 6.30
N LEU A 290 -0.45 3.92 5.01
CA LEU A 290 0.74 4.59 4.49
C LEU A 290 0.59 6.10 4.37
N SER A 291 1.67 6.81 4.67
CA SER A 291 1.82 8.26 4.47
C SER A 291 2.61 8.55 3.19
N HIS A 292 2.58 9.80 2.72
CA HIS A 292 3.31 10.17 1.50
C HIS A 292 4.82 10.02 1.62
N ASP A 293 5.42 9.60 0.50
CA ASP A 293 6.85 9.57 0.29
C ASP A 293 7.29 10.87 -0.39
N GLY A 294 7.79 11.81 0.42
CA GLY A 294 8.20 13.13 -0.03
C GLY A 294 9.66 13.46 0.31
N THR A 295 9.99 14.74 0.21
CA THR A 295 11.26 15.28 0.70
C THR A 295 11.02 16.45 1.64
N ALA A 296 12.09 17.03 2.18
CA ALA A 296 11.99 18.26 2.97
C ALA A 296 11.30 19.43 2.21
N SER A 297 11.27 19.41 0.87
CA SER A 297 10.74 20.50 0.04
C SER A 297 9.49 20.16 -0.77
N VAL A 298 9.16 18.88 -0.94
CA VAL A 298 7.98 18.44 -1.73
C VAL A 298 7.23 17.35 -0.98
N GLY A 299 5.89 17.36 -1.04
CA GLY A 299 5.06 16.30 -0.45
C GLY A 299 5.20 14.97 -1.18
N TYR A 300 5.55 15.00 -2.48
CA TYR A 300 5.66 13.82 -3.32
C TYR A 300 7.02 13.76 -3.99
N TYR A 301 7.74 12.67 -3.76
CA TYR A 301 8.98 12.39 -4.45
C TYR A 301 8.68 11.80 -5.83
N ALA A 302 9.17 12.48 -6.89
CA ALA A 302 8.92 12.07 -8.28
C ALA A 302 9.84 10.94 -8.78
N GLY A 303 10.61 10.35 -7.88
CA GLY A 303 11.59 9.33 -8.19
C GLY A 303 12.84 9.86 -8.89
N HIS A 304 13.70 8.93 -9.28
CA HIS A 304 14.94 9.15 -9.99
C HIS A 304 15.28 7.95 -10.87
N GLY A 305 16.09 8.15 -11.92
CA GLY A 305 16.33 7.09 -12.90
C GLY A 305 15.01 6.57 -13.49
N ALA A 306 14.79 5.26 -13.40
CA ALA A 306 13.56 4.59 -13.81
C ALA A 306 12.57 4.28 -12.67
N TRP A 307 12.91 4.68 -11.44
CA TRP A 307 12.22 4.28 -10.21
C TRP A 307 11.54 5.46 -9.50
N ALA A 308 10.40 5.20 -8.86
CA ALA A 308 9.74 6.06 -7.87
C ALA A 308 9.11 5.22 -6.76
N PRO A 309 8.87 5.78 -5.56
CA PRO A 309 8.02 5.13 -4.56
C PRO A 309 6.53 5.26 -4.92
N ILE A 310 5.72 4.23 -4.64
CA ILE A 310 4.25 4.24 -4.86
C ILE A 310 3.59 5.37 -4.09
N MET A 311 3.99 5.58 -2.82
CA MET A 311 3.46 6.68 -2.00
C MET A 311 4.04 8.07 -2.36
N GLY A 312 4.87 8.16 -3.40
CA GLY A 312 5.32 9.41 -4.00
C GLY A 312 4.50 9.78 -5.23
N VAL A 313 5.17 10.13 -6.33
CA VAL A 313 4.51 10.43 -7.62
C VAL A 313 5.22 9.76 -8.80
N GLY A 314 4.84 8.51 -9.07
CA GLY A 314 5.49 7.61 -10.02
C GLY A 314 5.07 7.74 -11.49
N TYR A 315 4.17 8.65 -11.87
CA TYR A 315 3.60 8.72 -13.24
C TYR A 315 4.61 8.81 -14.40
N SER A 316 5.86 9.22 -14.12
CA SER A 316 6.95 9.34 -15.13
C SER A 316 7.99 8.22 -15.06
N LYS A 317 7.80 7.26 -14.15
CA LYS A 317 8.75 6.19 -13.83
C LYS A 317 8.08 4.85 -14.09
N ALA A 318 8.78 3.97 -14.80
CA ALA A 318 8.23 2.69 -15.19
C ALA A 318 8.26 1.66 -14.06
N ILE A 319 9.16 1.84 -13.10
CA ILE A 319 9.30 1.03 -11.89
C ILE A 319 8.76 1.86 -10.72
N SER A 320 7.82 1.32 -9.97
CA SER A 320 7.11 2.00 -8.89
C SER A 320 6.91 1.02 -7.75
N GLN A 321 7.70 1.11 -6.68
CA GLN A 321 7.70 0.09 -5.62
C GLN A 321 7.32 0.68 -4.26
N TRP A 322 6.96 -0.19 -3.32
CA TRP A 322 6.95 0.14 -1.89
C TRP A 322 8.35 0.54 -1.40
N SER A 323 8.40 1.38 -0.38
CA SER A 323 9.59 2.13 0.01
C SER A 323 9.81 2.09 1.51
N LYS A 324 11.07 2.33 1.91
CA LYS A 324 11.43 2.66 3.29
C LYS A 324 12.19 3.98 3.41
N GLY A 325 11.97 4.85 2.43
CA GLY A 325 12.61 6.16 2.33
C GLY A 325 14.12 6.08 2.12
N GLU A 326 14.64 5.11 1.35
CA GLU A 326 16.10 4.99 1.12
C GLU A 326 16.67 6.08 0.20
N TYR A 327 15.81 6.83 -0.49
CA TYR A 327 16.22 7.90 -1.39
C TYR A 327 16.70 9.14 -0.65
N SER A 328 17.55 9.92 -1.33
CA SER A 328 18.13 11.13 -0.78
C SER A 328 17.05 12.14 -0.39
N GLY A 329 17.07 12.55 0.89
CA GLY A 329 16.18 13.57 1.41
C GLY A 329 14.76 13.10 1.72
N ALA A 330 14.50 11.79 1.73
CA ALA A 330 13.21 11.23 2.15
C ALA A 330 12.79 11.79 3.52
N ASN A 331 11.60 12.38 3.58
CA ASN A 331 11.01 12.90 4.82
C ASN A 331 10.17 11.84 5.55
N ASN A 332 9.76 10.79 4.84
CA ASN A 332 9.12 9.61 5.39
C ASN A 332 10.11 8.43 5.42
N LYS A 333 10.03 7.62 6.47
CA LYS A 333 10.88 6.44 6.73
C LYS A 333 10.03 5.27 7.24
N GLU A 334 8.73 5.29 6.98
CA GLU A 334 7.86 4.13 7.15
C GLU A 334 8.49 2.92 6.47
N ASP A 335 8.43 1.75 7.10
CA ASP A 335 8.67 0.49 6.40
C ASP A 335 7.30 0.08 5.82
N ASP A 336 7.07 0.40 4.55
CA ASP A 336 5.78 0.22 3.90
C ASP A 336 5.24 -1.21 4.06
N PHE A 337 6.07 -2.24 3.83
CA PHE A 337 5.67 -3.64 4.01
C PHE A 337 5.23 -3.93 5.44
N ALA A 338 5.92 -3.38 6.43
CA ALA A 338 5.55 -3.56 7.84
C ALA A 338 4.26 -2.81 8.19
N VAL A 339 4.07 -1.59 7.70
CA VAL A 339 2.85 -0.79 7.93
C VAL A 339 1.65 -1.46 7.28
N ILE A 340 1.75 -1.89 6.02
CA ILE A 340 0.70 -2.65 5.32
C ILE A 340 0.34 -3.92 6.11
N GLY A 341 1.36 -4.65 6.59
CA GLY A 341 1.19 -5.83 7.45
C GLY A 341 0.43 -5.55 8.75
N GLN A 342 0.71 -4.43 9.40
CA GLN A 342 0.06 -4.01 10.63
C GLN A 342 -1.39 -3.56 10.42
N ASN A 343 -1.75 -3.14 9.20
CA ASN A 343 -3.08 -2.67 8.82
C ASN A 343 -3.88 -3.73 8.03
N GLY A 344 -3.63 -5.01 8.30
CA GLY A 344 -4.51 -6.11 7.91
C GLY A 344 -4.09 -6.90 6.68
N LEU A 345 -3.03 -6.51 5.96
CA LEU A 345 -2.53 -7.22 4.78
C LEU A 345 -1.21 -7.94 5.09
N ALA A 346 -1.30 -9.19 5.55
CA ALA A 346 -0.11 -10.00 5.81
C ALA A 346 0.65 -10.33 4.51
N LEU A 347 1.98 -10.49 4.61
CA LEU A 347 2.78 -11.04 3.52
C LEU A 347 2.35 -12.48 3.20
N ARG A 348 2.50 -12.89 1.94
CA ARG A 348 2.33 -14.27 1.52
C ARG A 348 3.41 -15.15 2.15
N ALA A 349 3.07 -16.41 2.37
CA ALA A 349 4.07 -17.42 2.68
C ALA A 349 4.93 -17.70 1.44
N ASP A 350 6.18 -18.10 1.68
CA ASP A 350 7.11 -18.60 0.67
C ASP A 350 6.48 -19.76 -0.13
N ASP A 351 6.63 -19.71 -1.46
CA ASP A 351 5.99 -20.63 -2.41
C ASP A 351 6.96 -21.65 -3.02
N HIS A 352 8.26 -21.46 -2.84
CA HIS A 352 9.30 -22.38 -3.32
C HIS A 352 10.34 -22.67 -2.24
N GLY A 353 11.41 -23.38 -2.61
CA GLY A 353 12.44 -23.81 -1.67
C GLY A 353 13.78 -23.14 -1.98
N ASN A 354 14.52 -22.81 -0.93
CA ASN A 354 15.70 -21.94 -1.03
C ASN A 354 16.97 -22.67 -1.45
N GLY A 355 16.96 -24.01 -1.37
CA GLY A 355 18.11 -24.85 -1.62
C GLY A 355 17.92 -25.85 -2.75
N THR A 356 18.99 -26.59 -3.04
CA THR A 356 18.96 -27.67 -4.04
C THR A 356 18.23 -28.92 -3.56
N THR A 357 17.98 -29.04 -2.26
CA THR A 357 17.31 -30.19 -1.61
C THR A 357 15.79 -30.14 -1.72
N ASP A 358 15.23 -28.94 -1.76
CA ASP A 358 13.81 -28.61 -1.78
C ASP A 358 13.38 -27.91 -3.08
N ALA A 359 14.33 -27.65 -3.99
CA ALA A 359 14.11 -26.97 -5.27
C ALA A 359 12.89 -27.48 -6.07
N THR A 360 12.02 -26.60 -6.53
CA THR A 360 10.82 -26.93 -7.32
C THR A 360 11.18 -27.56 -8.68
N ALA A 361 10.54 -28.67 -9.06
CA ALA A 361 10.82 -29.34 -10.34
C ALA A 361 10.23 -28.56 -11.53
N LEU A 362 11.05 -28.35 -12.56
CA LEU A 362 10.61 -27.79 -13.84
C LEU A 362 10.40 -28.88 -14.88
N THR A 363 9.43 -28.64 -15.75
CA THR A 363 9.23 -29.40 -17.00
C THR A 363 9.71 -28.54 -18.16
N LEU A 364 10.53 -29.12 -19.05
CA LEU A 364 11.03 -28.43 -20.23
C LEU A 364 9.85 -27.90 -21.08
N GLY A 365 9.88 -26.61 -21.43
CA GLY A 365 8.83 -25.96 -22.18
C GLY A 365 7.64 -25.48 -21.35
N SER A 366 7.58 -25.76 -20.05
CA SER A 366 6.53 -25.26 -19.16
C SER A 366 7.04 -24.15 -18.25
N GLY A 367 6.20 -23.15 -17.99
CA GLY A 367 6.47 -22.11 -17.02
C GLY A 367 5.94 -22.47 -15.64
N VAL A 368 6.69 -22.14 -14.59
CA VAL A 368 6.27 -22.19 -13.19
C VAL A 368 6.25 -20.77 -12.65
N LYS A 369 5.15 -20.40 -11.98
CA LYS A 369 5.00 -19.08 -11.35
C LYS A 369 5.58 -19.12 -9.93
N GLY A 370 6.15 -18.02 -9.50
CA GLY A 370 6.54 -17.78 -8.11
C GLY A 370 6.30 -16.32 -7.72
N ILE A 371 6.39 -16.03 -6.42
CA ILE A 371 6.21 -14.69 -5.84
C ILE A 371 7.31 -14.44 -4.82
N TYR A 372 8.06 -13.36 -5.04
CA TYR A 372 8.98 -12.84 -4.03
C TYR A 372 8.21 -11.95 -3.05
N ALA A 373 7.81 -12.50 -1.89
CA ALA A 373 7.08 -11.74 -0.87
C ALA A 373 8.02 -11.07 0.16
N ASN A 374 9.23 -11.62 0.34
CA ASN A 374 10.20 -11.21 1.35
C ASN A 374 11.56 -10.87 0.71
N ASP A 375 12.29 -9.89 1.23
CA ASP A 375 13.60 -9.50 0.69
C ASP A 375 14.75 -10.47 1.03
N THR A 376 14.50 -11.47 1.89
CA THR A 376 15.44 -12.58 2.16
C THR A 376 15.04 -13.90 1.51
N ASP A 377 13.93 -13.90 0.75
CA ASP A 377 13.48 -15.07 0.01
C ASP A 377 14.54 -15.51 -1.00
N VAL A 378 14.50 -16.76 -1.47
CA VAL A 378 15.34 -17.29 -2.55
C VAL A 378 14.59 -18.45 -3.18
N ASP A 379 14.36 -18.42 -4.49
CA ASP A 379 13.63 -19.52 -5.13
C ASP A 379 14.55 -20.38 -5.98
N THR A 380 14.66 -21.66 -5.62
CA THR A 380 15.44 -22.64 -6.36
C THR A 380 14.53 -23.60 -7.12
N PHE A 381 14.88 -23.83 -8.39
CA PHE A 381 14.21 -24.76 -9.27
C PHE A 381 15.20 -25.80 -9.78
N ARG A 382 14.75 -27.01 -10.10
CA ARG A 382 15.57 -28.10 -10.63
C ARG A 382 15.05 -28.60 -11.98
N ILE A 383 15.97 -28.94 -12.87
CA ILE A 383 15.65 -29.56 -14.16
C ILE A 383 16.73 -30.57 -14.56
N ASP A 384 16.30 -31.71 -15.08
CA ASP A 384 17.19 -32.71 -15.69
C ASP A 384 17.19 -32.50 -17.21
N LEU A 385 18.37 -32.25 -17.78
CA LEU A 385 18.53 -31.91 -19.20
C LEU A 385 19.36 -32.95 -19.93
N ALA A 386 19.04 -33.15 -21.21
CA ALA A 386 19.95 -33.77 -22.16
C ALA A 386 21.08 -32.78 -22.51
N GLY A 387 22.16 -33.26 -23.13
CA GLY A 387 23.18 -32.37 -23.68
C GLY A 387 22.60 -31.54 -24.84
N GLY A 388 22.88 -30.23 -24.85
CA GLY A 388 22.35 -29.32 -25.87
C GLY A 388 22.36 -27.87 -25.44
N THR A 389 21.85 -26.99 -26.30
CA THR A 389 21.65 -25.57 -25.99
C THR A 389 20.25 -25.35 -25.44
N PHE A 390 20.17 -24.61 -24.34
CA PHE A 390 18.91 -24.26 -23.69
C PHE A 390 18.89 -22.78 -23.34
N THR A 391 17.67 -22.24 -23.29
CA THR A 391 17.40 -20.92 -22.72
C THR A 391 16.71 -21.10 -21.37
N PHE A 392 17.31 -20.52 -20.35
CA PHE A 392 16.81 -20.46 -18.98
C PHE A 392 16.32 -19.04 -18.75
N ALA A 393 15.02 -18.86 -18.51
CA ALA A 393 14.42 -17.54 -18.39
C ALA A 393 13.60 -17.42 -17.09
N ALA A 394 13.78 -16.30 -16.42
CA ALA A 394 12.92 -15.83 -15.34
C ALA A 394 12.35 -14.47 -15.77
N ASN A 395 11.04 -14.42 -15.96
CA ASN A 395 10.35 -13.25 -16.46
C ASN A 395 9.59 -12.60 -15.32
N ALA A 396 9.83 -11.31 -15.08
CA ALA A 396 9.03 -10.50 -14.18
C ALA A 396 7.59 -10.39 -14.71
N ALA A 397 6.69 -9.81 -13.90
CA ALA A 397 5.34 -9.52 -14.34
C ALA A 397 5.35 -8.76 -15.67
N ALA A 398 4.39 -9.10 -16.52
CA ALA A 398 4.21 -8.45 -17.80
C ALA A 398 4.05 -6.93 -17.59
N SER A 399 2.99 -6.55 -16.86
CA SER A 399 2.60 -5.16 -16.63
C SER A 399 2.94 -4.76 -15.21
N GLY A 400 3.54 -3.58 -15.04
CA GLY A 400 3.82 -3.02 -13.72
C GLY A 400 4.84 -3.81 -12.91
N ALA A 401 5.76 -4.54 -13.55
CA ALA A 401 6.75 -5.33 -12.83
C ALA A 401 7.49 -4.53 -11.75
N ASP A 402 7.44 -5.07 -10.54
CA ASP A 402 8.15 -4.56 -9.38
C ASP A 402 9.40 -5.38 -9.06
N LEU A 403 9.36 -6.69 -9.30
CA LEU A 403 10.51 -7.56 -9.08
C LEU A 403 11.60 -7.35 -10.15
N ASP A 404 12.80 -6.96 -9.70
CA ASP A 404 14.04 -7.02 -10.46
C ASP A 404 14.74 -8.37 -10.22
N ILE A 405 14.95 -9.13 -11.29
CA ILE A 405 15.37 -10.53 -11.19
C ILE A 405 16.85 -10.69 -11.54
N LYS A 406 17.58 -11.29 -10.60
CA LYS A 406 18.86 -11.94 -10.87
C LYS A 406 18.67 -13.44 -11.00
N LEU A 407 19.03 -13.98 -12.16
CA LEU A 407 18.94 -15.41 -12.45
C LEU A 407 20.32 -16.05 -12.43
N GLN A 408 20.45 -17.17 -11.72
CA GLN A 408 21.67 -17.98 -11.72
C GLN A 408 21.37 -19.40 -12.18
N LEU A 409 22.24 -19.93 -13.04
CA LEU A 409 22.27 -21.33 -13.42
C LEU A 409 23.34 -22.04 -12.60
N LEU A 410 22.98 -23.12 -11.91
CA LEU A 410 23.88 -23.92 -11.09
C LEU A 410 23.96 -25.35 -11.65
N ASN A 411 25.13 -25.98 -11.52
CA ASN A 411 25.31 -27.39 -11.84
C ASN A 411 24.80 -28.31 -10.72
N SER A 412 24.91 -29.62 -10.90
CA SER A 412 24.48 -30.64 -9.94
C SER A 412 25.17 -30.55 -8.57
N ALA A 413 26.35 -29.93 -8.47
CA ALA A 413 27.07 -29.69 -7.22
C ALA A 413 26.67 -28.38 -6.53
N GLY A 414 25.68 -27.64 -7.06
CA GLY A 414 25.28 -26.34 -6.55
C GLY A 414 26.29 -25.22 -6.85
N THR A 415 27.20 -25.43 -7.81
CA THR A 415 28.14 -24.38 -8.24
C THR A 415 27.48 -23.53 -9.31
N VAL A 416 27.51 -22.20 -9.13
CA VAL A 416 27.04 -21.24 -10.15
C VAL A 416 27.90 -21.38 -11.40
N VAL A 417 27.27 -21.69 -12.53
CA VAL A 417 27.94 -21.78 -13.84
C VAL A 417 27.68 -20.54 -14.68
N ALA A 418 26.51 -19.91 -14.57
CA ALA A 418 26.18 -18.65 -15.24
C ALA A 418 25.29 -17.76 -14.36
N THR A 419 25.30 -16.47 -14.63
CA THR A 419 24.45 -15.46 -13.99
C THR A 419 23.97 -14.47 -15.04
N ALA A 420 22.71 -14.05 -14.93
CA ALA A 420 22.12 -12.96 -15.68
C ALA A 420 21.48 -11.98 -14.69
N ASP A 421 21.89 -10.73 -14.77
CA ASP A 421 21.43 -9.61 -13.95
C ASP A 421 21.41 -8.37 -14.86
N PRO A 422 20.38 -8.23 -15.73
CA PRO A 422 20.35 -7.18 -16.72
C PRO A 422 20.13 -5.82 -16.07
N ALA A 423 20.81 -4.78 -16.56
CA ALA A 423 20.66 -3.43 -16.03
C ALA A 423 19.20 -2.94 -16.15
N ALA A 424 18.61 -2.55 -15.02
CA ALA A 424 17.27 -1.99 -14.99
C ALA A 424 17.19 -0.60 -15.62
N GLY A 425 16.04 -0.29 -16.20
CA GLY A 425 15.79 0.97 -16.87
C GLY A 425 14.34 1.11 -17.32
N GLN A 426 14.09 2.03 -18.23
CA GLN A 426 12.77 2.20 -18.83
C GLN A 426 12.88 2.63 -20.30
N SER A 427 11.96 2.14 -21.13
CA SER A 427 11.82 2.61 -22.53
C SER A 427 10.83 3.76 -22.66
N ASN A 428 9.85 3.81 -21.77
CA ASN A 428 8.90 4.91 -21.57
C ASN A 428 8.38 4.86 -20.12
N SER A 429 7.53 5.81 -19.71
CA SER A 429 7.04 5.92 -18.33
C SER A 429 6.21 4.74 -17.82
N ALA A 430 5.78 3.81 -18.69
CA ALA A 430 4.94 2.68 -18.33
C ALA A 430 5.58 1.31 -18.63
N THR A 431 6.80 1.29 -19.19
CA THR A 431 7.47 0.05 -19.64
C THR A 431 8.90 -0.01 -19.11
N PRO A 432 9.14 -0.78 -18.04
CA PRO A 432 10.48 -1.01 -17.52
C PRO A 432 11.27 -1.91 -18.47
N THR A 433 12.59 -1.87 -18.35
CA THR A 433 13.53 -2.75 -19.05
C THR A 433 14.48 -3.37 -18.03
N GLY A 434 15.01 -4.56 -18.31
CA GLY A 434 16.04 -5.18 -17.49
C GLY A 434 15.54 -6.02 -16.32
N LEU A 435 14.27 -5.90 -15.91
CA LEU A 435 13.72 -6.63 -14.75
C LEU A 435 13.58 -8.15 -14.94
N SER A 436 13.64 -8.64 -16.19
CA SER A 436 13.63 -10.07 -16.51
C SER A 436 15.02 -10.55 -16.91
N ALA A 437 15.38 -11.77 -16.52
CA ALA A 437 16.70 -12.33 -16.76
C ALA A 437 16.64 -13.61 -17.61
N SER A 438 17.62 -13.77 -18.51
CA SER A 438 17.73 -14.94 -19.38
C SER A 438 19.17 -15.34 -19.61
N ILE A 439 19.43 -16.65 -19.60
CA ILE A 439 20.71 -17.28 -19.88
C ILE A 439 20.51 -18.24 -21.05
N SER A 440 21.25 -18.06 -22.14
CA SER A 440 21.36 -19.08 -23.19
C SER A 440 22.69 -19.80 -23.05
N ARG A 441 22.65 -21.14 -22.91
CA ARG A 441 23.85 -21.92 -22.66
C ARG A 441 23.78 -23.34 -23.19
N GLN A 442 24.91 -23.79 -23.75
CA GLN A 442 25.16 -25.19 -24.02
C GLN A 442 25.56 -25.92 -22.73
N VAL A 443 24.84 -26.99 -22.40
CA VAL A 443 25.04 -27.80 -21.20
C VAL A 443 25.28 -29.25 -21.56
N THR A 444 25.99 -29.98 -20.69
CA THR A 444 26.07 -31.44 -20.78
C THR A 444 24.84 -32.08 -20.15
N ALA A 445 24.57 -33.33 -20.48
CA ALA A 445 23.48 -34.07 -19.84
C ALA A 445 23.67 -34.12 -18.31
N GLY A 446 22.60 -33.88 -17.56
CA GLY A 446 22.64 -33.88 -16.10
C GLY A 446 21.61 -32.95 -15.46
N ARG A 447 21.67 -32.90 -14.14
CA ARG A 447 20.83 -32.02 -13.32
C ARG A 447 21.41 -30.61 -13.25
N TYR A 448 20.54 -29.63 -13.42
CA TYR A 448 20.82 -28.22 -13.22
C TYR A 448 19.78 -27.61 -12.28
N TYR A 449 20.18 -26.50 -11.67
CA TYR A 449 19.30 -25.69 -10.86
C TYR A 449 19.25 -24.27 -11.40
N LEU A 450 18.08 -23.64 -11.30
CA LEU A 450 17.92 -22.21 -11.51
C LEU A 450 17.66 -21.60 -10.14
N ARG A 451 18.44 -20.61 -9.76
CA ARG A 451 18.17 -19.81 -8.57
C ARG A 451 17.72 -18.43 -9.02
N VAL A 452 16.52 -18.05 -8.60
CA VAL A 452 15.93 -16.73 -8.80
C VAL A 452 16.13 -15.95 -7.51
N GLU A 453 16.79 -14.80 -7.62
CA GLU A 453 16.99 -13.87 -6.52
C GLU A 453 16.39 -12.52 -6.91
N ASN A 454 15.82 -11.79 -5.95
CA ASN A 454 15.58 -10.37 -6.15
C ASN A 454 16.92 -9.61 -6.12
N THR A 455 16.97 -8.48 -6.82
CA THR A 455 18.15 -7.62 -6.83
C THR A 455 17.76 -6.15 -6.70
N GLY A 456 18.76 -5.28 -6.58
CA GLY A 456 18.58 -3.83 -6.69
C GLY A 456 19.41 -3.30 -7.86
N TYR A 457 19.17 -2.05 -8.22
CA TYR A 457 19.90 -1.38 -9.30
C TYR A 457 20.47 -0.04 -8.85
N GLY A 458 21.72 0.25 -9.22
CA GLY A 458 22.35 1.54 -8.93
C GLY A 458 22.46 1.85 -7.44
N ASN A 459 22.46 3.14 -7.09
CA ASN A 459 22.46 3.60 -5.71
C ASN A 459 21.04 4.08 -5.32
N PRO A 460 20.40 3.50 -4.28
CA PRO A 460 19.06 3.89 -3.83
C PRO A 460 18.91 5.38 -3.49
N LEU A 461 20.01 6.05 -3.16
CA LEU A 461 19.99 7.48 -2.84
C LEU A 461 19.60 8.36 -4.04
N ASN A 462 19.92 7.97 -5.27
CA ASN A 462 19.81 8.88 -6.42
C ASN A 462 19.81 8.28 -7.83
N SER A 463 20.10 6.98 -8.00
CA SER A 463 20.23 6.36 -9.32
C SER A 463 19.50 5.02 -9.48
N GLY A 464 18.88 4.50 -8.42
CA GLY A 464 18.00 3.33 -8.51
C GLY A 464 17.39 2.92 -7.17
N TYR A 465 17.46 1.66 -6.80
CA TYR A 465 16.70 1.09 -5.68
C TYR A 465 17.42 -0.12 -5.09
N SER A 466 17.06 -0.48 -3.86
CA SER A 466 17.58 -1.67 -3.19
C SER A 466 16.68 -2.87 -3.44
N THR A 467 17.06 -4.04 -2.91
CA THR A 467 16.21 -5.24 -2.88
C THR A 467 14.92 -5.06 -2.08
N TYR A 468 14.81 -4.02 -1.25
CA TYR A 468 13.65 -3.81 -0.36
C TYR A 468 12.33 -3.81 -1.12
N GLY A 469 12.20 -2.93 -2.13
CA GLY A 469 11.00 -2.76 -2.95
C GLY A 469 10.92 -3.73 -4.13
N SER A 470 12.01 -4.42 -4.45
CA SER A 470 12.07 -5.41 -5.54
C SER A 470 11.42 -6.73 -5.10
N ARG A 471 10.09 -6.74 -5.10
CA ARG A 471 9.22 -7.84 -4.67
C ARG A 471 8.03 -7.93 -5.61
N GLY A 472 7.58 -9.13 -5.96
CA GLY A 472 6.54 -9.27 -6.98
C GLY A 472 6.46 -10.66 -7.59
N ALA A 473 5.60 -10.82 -8.58
CA ALA A 473 5.40 -12.09 -9.25
C ALA A 473 6.39 -12.31 -10.41
N TYR A 474 6.72 -13.57 -10.65
CA TYR A 474 7.54 -13.95 -11.79
C TYR A 474 7.13 -15.30 -12.38
N THR A 475 7.71 -15.64 -13.53
CA THR A 475 7.59 -16.98 -14.15
C THR A 475 8.94 -17.48 -14.63
N VAL A 476 9.33 -18.67 -14.16
CA VAL A 476 10.53 -19.39 -14.57
C VAL A 476 10.20 -20.45 -15.61
N ARG A 477 11.03 -20.55 -16.65
CA ARG A 477 10.91 -21.57 -17.70
C ARG A 477 12.26 -21.91 -18.29
N VAL A 478 12.39 -23.16 -18.73
CA VAL A 478 13.50 -23.62 -19.59
C VAL A 478 12.95 -24.06 -20.94
N THR A 479 13.60 -23.66 -22.04
CA THR A 479 13.27 -24.11 -23.40
C THR A 479 14.52 -24.64 -24.11
N ALA A 480 14.33 -25.62 -25.00
CA ALA A 480 15.38 -25.99 -25.94
C ALA A 480 15.69 -24.79 -26.86
N GLY A 481 16.97 -24.59 -27.14
CA GLY A 481 17.48 -23.54 -28.02
C GLY A 481 17.49 -23.93 -29.49
#